data_AF-A0A7J7LVA9-F1
#
_entry.id   AF-A0A7J7LVA9-F1
#
_cell.length_a   1.000
_cell.length_b   1.000
_cell.length_c   1.000
_cell.angle_alpha   90.00
_cell.angle_beta   90.00
_cell.angle_gamma   90.00
#
_symmetry.space_group_name_H-M   'P 1'
#
loop_
_entity.id
_entity.type
_entity.pdbx_description
1 polymer ?
#
loop_
_entity_poly.entity_id
_entity_poly.type
_entity_poly.pdbx_seq_one_letter_code
_entity_poly.pdbx_strand_id
1 'polypeptide(L)'
;MKSKKSVETYKIYIFKVLKQVHPDIGISSKTMGIMNGFINDISSKTMGEASRLARYNKKSTITSREIQTAVRLVLPSELAKHAVSEGTKAVTKFTSG
;
A
#
# COMPACT_ATOMS: atom_id res chain seq x y z
N MET A 1 -0.23 -33.73 -10.24
CA MET A 1 -0.47 -32.82 -9.09
C MET A 1 -0.82 -31.45 -9.62
N LYS A 2 -2.05 -30.94 -9.43
CA LYS A 2 -2.40 -29.56 -9.80
C LYS A 2 -1.62 -28.63 -8.88
N SER A 3 -0.64 -27.88 -9.40
CA SER A 3 0.04 -26.86 -8.61
C SER A 3 -1.01 -25.84 -8.17
N LYS A 4 -1.15 -25.66 -6.85
CA LYS A 4 -2.05 -24.67 -6.29
C LYS A 4 -1.49 -23.31 -6.71
N LYS A 5 -2.16 -22.62 -7.64
CA LYS A 5 -1.77 -21.28 -8.08
C LYS A 5 -1.63 -20.42 -6.82
N SER A 6 -0.40 -20.07 -6.45
CA SER A 6 -0.14 -19.30 -5.24
C SER A 6 -0.81 -17.95 -5.42
N VAL A 7 -1.89 -17.71 -4.68
CA VAL A 7 -2.50 -16.38 -4.63
C VAL A 7 -1.54 -15.54 -3.80
N GLU A 8 -0.90 -14.57 -4.43
CA GLU A 8 -0.06 -13.61 -3.73
C GLU A 8 -0.96 -12.80 -2.78
N THR A 9 -0.60 -12.79 -1.50
CA THR A 9 -1.37 -12.10 -0.46
C THR A 9 -0.46 -11.31 0.46
N TYR A 10 -1.00 -10.28 1.09
CA TYR A 10 -0.27 -9.45 2.04
C TYR A 10 -0.14 -10.05 3.44
N LYS A 11 -0.57 -11.31 3.64
CA LYS A 11 -0.70 -11.92 4.98
C LYS A 11 0.59 -11.90 5.80
N ILE A 12 1.73 -12.22 5.17
CA ILE A 12 3.03 -12.23 5.84
C ILE A 12 3.40 -10.81 6.30
N TYR A 13 3.17 -9.80 5.45
CA TYR A 13 3.47 -8.41 5.77
C TYR A 13 2.55 -7.84 6.86
N ILE A 14 1.25 -8.17 6.79
CA ILE A 14 0.28 -7.82 7.84
C ILE A 14 0.73 -8.39 9.18
N PHE A 15 1.16 -9.66 9.21
CA PHE A 15 1.65 -10.30 10.43
C PHE A 15 2.94 -9.65 10.96
N LYS A 16 3.89 -9.33 10.08
CA LYS A 16 5.13 -8.63 10.45
C LYS A 16 4.85 -7.27 11.10
N VAL A 17 3.98 -6.47 10.49
CA VAL A 17 3.58 -5.16 11.04
C VAL A 17 2.84 -5.33 12.38
N LEU A 18 1.94 -6.31 12.48
CA LEU A 18 1.26 -6.60 13.74
C LEU A 18 2.26 -6.89 14.87
N LYS A 19 3.26 -7.75 14.62
CA LYS A 19 4.26 -8.09 15.64
C LYS A 19 5.21 -6.96 15.98
N GLN A 20 5.43 -6.02 15.06
CA GLN A 20 6.19 -4.81 15.34
C GLN A 20 5.45 -3.85 16.28
N VAL A 21 4.12 -3.76 16.19
CA VAL A 21 3.31 -2.84 17.00
C VAL A 21 2.80 -3.49 18.29
N HIS A 22 2.45 -4.78 18.22
CA HIS A 22 1.91 -5.57 19.33
C HIS A 22 2.47 -7.01 19.33
N PRO A 23 3.65 -7.25 19.94
CA PRO A 23 4.32 -8.55 19.93
C PRO A 23 3.47 -9.70 20.48
N ASP A 24 2.65 -9.44 21.49
CA ASP A 24 1.90 -10.47 22.22
C ASP A 24 0.49 -10.74 21.63
N ILE A 25 0.05 -9.94 20.66
CA ILE A 25 -1.29 -10.06 20.08
C ILE A 25 -1.28 -11.03 18.88
N GLY A 26 -2.29 -11.90 18.81
CA GLY A 26 -2.58 -12.75 17.65
C GLY A 26 -3.67 -12.16 16.75
N ILE A 27 -3.76 -12.66 15.50
CA ILE A 27 -4.81 -12.29 14.55
C ILE A 27 -5.48 -13.54 14.01
N SER A 28 -6.81 -13.57 14.02
CA SER A 28 -7.57 -14.70 13.48
C SER A 28 -7.45 -14.79 11.95
N SER A 29 -7.68 -15.96 11.37
CA SER A 29 -7.68 -16.16 9.92
C SER A 29 -8.74 -15.32 9.20
N LYS A 30 -9.91 -15.13 9.82
CA LYS A 30 -11.00 -14.27 9.32
C LYS A 30 -10.56 -12.81 9.28
N THR A 31 -10.02 -12.29 10.37
CA THR A 31 -9.53 -10.90 10.45
C THR A 31 -8.37 -10.66 9.50
N MET A 32 -7.47 -11.63 9.35
CA MET A 32 -6.39 -11.58 8.36
C MET A 32 -6.93 -11.45 6.93
N GLY A 33 -8.02 -12.15 6.60
CA GLY A 33 -8.71 -12.01 5.32
C GLY A 33 -9.25 -10.60 5.09
N ILE A 34 -9.88 -10.00 6.11
CA ILE A 34 -10.39 -8.63 6.07
C ILE A 34 -9.24 -7.63 5.83
N MET A 35 -8.14 -7.75 6.58
CA MET A 35 -6.97 -6.88 6.44
C MET A 35 -6.33 -6.97 5.05
N ASN A 36 -6.22 -8.18 4.49
CA ASN A 36 -5.74 -8.37 3.13
C ASN A 36 -6.66 -7.70 2.08
N GLY A 37 -7.97 -7.83 2.26
CA GLY A 37 -8.96 -7.15 1.42
C GLY A 37 -8.85 -5.63 1.52
N PHE A 38 -8.67 -5.10 2.73
CA PHE A 38 -8.48 -3.67 2.97
C PHE A 38 -7.27 -3.10 2.22
N ILE A 39 -6.11 -3.78 2.29
CA ILE A 39 -4.90 -3.35 1.57
C ILE A 39 -5.12 -3.37 0.06
N ASN A 40 -5.80 -4.41 -0.47
CA ASN A 40 -6.12 -4.50 -1.89
C ASN A 40 -7.02 -3.33 -2.35
N ASP A 41 -8.06 -3.00 -1.56
CA ASP A 41 -8.97 -1.91 -1.88
C ASP A 41 -8.26 -0.55 -1.92
N ILE A 42 -7.47 -0.22 -0.88
CA ILE A 42 -6.72 1.03 -0.83
C ILE A 42 -5.67 1.11 -1.94
N SER A 43 -4.98 0.00 -2.23
CA SER A 43 -3.97 -0.04 -3.30
C SER A 43 -4.61 0.16 -4.66
N SER A 44 -5.74 -0.50 -4.93
CA SER A 44 -6.48 -0.35 -6.18
C SER A 44 -6.97 1.08 -6.39
N LYS A 45 -7.56 1.69 -5.35
CA LYS A 45 -7.99 3.10 -5.37
C LYS A 45 -6.82 4.05 -5.65
N THR A 46 -5.70 3.85 -4.98
CA THR A 46 -4.49 4.68 -5.13
C THR A 46 -3.89 4.54 -6.53
N MET A 47 -3.75 3.31 -7.03
CA MET A 47 -3.21 3.06 -8.37
C MET A 47 -4.14 3.60 -9.47
N GLY A 48 -5.46 3.46 -9.29
CA GLY A 48 -6.45 4.01 -10.21
C GLY A 48 -6.33 5.53 -10.32
N GLU A 49 -6.19 6.21 -9.18
CA GLU A 49 -6.03 7.66 -9.16
C GLU A 49 -4.67 8.12 -9.70
N ALA A 50 -3.59 7.42 -9.36
CA ALA A 50 -2.27 7.69 -9.92
C ALA A 50 -2.22 7.50 -11.44
N SER A 51 -2.91 6.48 -11.96
CA SER A 51 -3.05 6.25 -13.40
C SER A 51 -3.78 7.40 -14.08
N ARG A 52 -4.88 7.90 -13.49
CA ARG A 52 -5.58 9.09 -13.99
C ARG A 52 -4.67 10.31 -14.01
N LEU A 53 -3.93 10.55 -12.93
CA LEU A 53 -2.98 11.67 -12.84
C LEU A 53 -1.87 11.59 -13.90
N ALA A 54 -1.32 10.40 -14.16
CA ALA A 54 -0.34 10.21 -15.23
C ALA A 54 -0.93 10.53 -16.61
N ARG A 55 -2.17 10.05 -16.87
CA ARG A 55 -2.89 10.30 -18.13
C ARG A 55 -3.21 11.78 -18.34
N TYR A 56 -3.65 12.49 -17.29
CA TYR A 56 -3.89 13.94 -17.37
C TYR A 56 -2.64 14.72 -17.72
N ASN A 57 -1.49 14.29 -17.20
CA ASN A 57 -0.19 14.88 -17.50
C ASN A 57 0.45 14.34 -18.80
N LYS A 58 -0.27 13.53 -19.60
CA LYS A 58 0.21 12.90 -20.84
C LYS A 58 1.50 12.09 -20.66
N LYS A 59 1.68 11.49 -19.47
CA LYS A 59 2.81 10.62 -19.17
C LYS A 59 2.40 9.15 -19.30
N SER A 60 3.28 8.34 -19.89
CA SER A 60 3.12 6.88 -19.96
C SER A 60 3.63 6.16 -18.71
N THR A 61 4.29 6.89 -17.80
CA THR A 61 4.93 6.34 -16.61
C THR A 61 4.36 6.98 -15.35
N ILE A 62 3.95 6.14 -14.40
CA ILE A 62 3.54 6.57 -13.05
C ILE A 62 4.81 6.69 -12.21
N THR A 63 5.08 7.88 -11.68
CA THR A 63 6.23 8.14 -10.80
C THR A 63 5.78 8.25 -9.34
N SER A 64 6.74 8.34 -8.42
CA SER A 64 6.48 8.60 -7.01
C SER A 64 5.64 9.86 -6.77
N ARG A 65 5.72 10.86 -7.67
CA ARG A 65 4.90 12.09 -7.60
C ARG A 65 3.42 11.82 -7.84
N GLU A 66 3.07 11.00 -8.84
CA GLU A 66 1.67 10.65 -9.09
C GLU A 66 1.13 9.78 -7.96
N ILE A 67 1.92 8.85 -7.41
CA ILE A 67 1.54 8.08 -6.21
C ILE A 67 1.30 9.00 -5.01
N GLN A 68 2.22 9.92 -4.72
CA GLN A 68 2.10 10.84 -3.58
C GLN A 68 0.84 11.71 -3.68
N THR A 69 0.52 12.18 -4.89
CA THR A 69 -0.68 13.00 -5.13
C THR A 69 -1.94 12.15 -5.00
N ALA A 70 -1.96 10.93 -5.57
CA ALA A 70 -3.06 10.00 -5.43
C ALA A 70 -3.36 9.67 -3.96
N VAL A 71 -2.33 9.43 -3.14
CA VAL A 71 -2.49 9.19 -1.70
C VAL A 71 -3.20 10.35 -1.00
N ARG A 72 -2.88 11.60 -1.36
CA ARG A 72 -3.55 12.79 -0.81
C ARG A 72 -5.01 12.93 -1.24
N LEU A 73 -5.37 12.38 -2.40
CA LEU A 73 -6.76 12.39 -2.90
C LEU A 73 -7.59 11.25 -2.32
N VAL A 74 -6.98 10.08 -2.09
CA VAL A 74 -7.68 8.87 -1.62
C VAL A 74 -7.85 8.84 -0.11
N LEU A 75 -6.89 9.37 0.66
CA LEU A 75 -6.90 9.31 2.12
C LEU A 75 -7.39 10.62 2.76
N PRO A 76 -8.05 10.56 3.92
CA PRO A 76 -8.32 11.73 4.76
C PRO A 76 -7.03 12.49 5.11
N SER A 77 -7.16 13.81 5.32
CA SER A 77 -6.02 14.74 5.49
C SER A 77 -4.94 14.26 6.47
N GLU A 78 -5.30 13.91 7.71
CA GLU A 78 -4.32 13.48 8.71
C GLU A 78 -3.63 12.16 8.34
N LEU A 79 -4.34 11.22 7.72
CA LEU A 79 -3.75 9.96 7.24
C LEU A 79 -2.84 10.19 6.04
N ALA A 80 -3.25 11.08 5.11
CA ALA A 80 -2.46 11.44 3.95
C ALA A 80 -1.11 12.06 4.33
N LYS A 81 -1.07 12.95 5.35
CA LYS A 81 0.17 13.55 5.84
C LYS A 81 1.19 12.49 6.28
N HIS A 82 0.75 11.54 7.12
CA HIS A 82 1.61 10.47 7.60
C HIS A 82 2.03 9.52 6.48
N ALA A 83 1.08 9.07 5.65
CA ALA A 83 1.37 8.16 4.52
C ALA A 83 2.37 8.77 3.53
N VAL A 84 2.24 10.05 3.22
CA VAL A 84 3.19 10.77 2.37
C VAL A 84 4.56 10.86 3.02
N SER A 85 4.63 11.19 4.31
CA SER A 85 5.90 11.26 5.05
C SER A 85 6.64 9.92 5.02
N GLU A 86 5.95 8.82 5.34
CA GLU A 86 6.52 7.47 5.30
C GLU A 86 6.93 7.05 3.88
N GLY A 87 6.12 7.38 2.87
CA GLY A 87 6.47 7.13 1.46
C GLY A 87 7.73 7.87 1.03
N THR A 88 7.89 9.15 1.40
CA THR A 88 9.10 9.92 1.11
C THR A 88 10.32 9.33 1.80
N LYS A 89 10.23 8.97 3.09
CA LYS A 89 11.33 8.30 3.82
C LYS A 89 11.77 7.01 3.14
N ALA A 90 10.81 6.19 2.69
CA ALA A 90 11.10 4.94 2.00
C ALA A 90 11.82 5.16 0.67
N VAL A 91 11.38 6.13 -0.14
CA VAL A 91 12.04 6.49 -1.40
C VAL A 91 13.46 7.00 -1.15
N THR A 92 13.65 7.92 -0.20
CA THR A 92 14.98 8.45 0.13
C THR A 92 15.92 7.32 0.58
N LYS A 93 15.47 6.45 1.49
CA LYS A 93 16.26 5.30 1.95
C LYS A 93 16.64 4.37 0.80
N PHE A 94 15.75 4.15 -0.16
CA PHE A 94 16.03 3.31 -1.33
C PHE A 94 17.05 3.96 -2.28
N THR A 95 17.00 5.28 -2.47
CA THR A 95 17.92 5.99 -3.38
C THR A 95 19.30 6.27 -2.80
N SER A 96 19.45 6.24 -1.48
CA SER A 96 20.71 6.52 -0.78
C SER A 96 21.55 5.28 -0.48
N GLY A 97 21.04 4.08 -0.78
CA GLY A 97 21.78 2.82 -0.70
C GLY A 97 22.25 2.36 -2.07
#